data_AF-A0A401UMX4-F1
#
_entry.id   AF-A0A401UMX4-F1
#
_cell.length_a   1.000
_cell.length_b   1.000
_cell.length_c   1.000
_cell.angle_alpha   90.00
_cell.angle_beta   90.00
_cell.angle_gamma   90.00
#
_symmetry.space_group_name_H-M   'P 1'
#
loop_
_entity.id
_entity.type
_entity.pdbx_description
1 polymer ?
#
loop_
_entity_poly.entity_id
_entity_poly.type
_entity_poly.pdbx_seq_one_letter_code
_entity_poly.pdbx_strand_id
1 'polypeptide(L)'
;MGRKVDITLYRGPIALVKDGDTIHINIEHRSINIIGINGEEKSLEEIQDILNERKKEWKPKPPKYTKGVLGMYTSMASSGMKGGVIEIR
;
A
#
# COMPACT_ATOMS: atom_id res chain seq x y z
N MET A 1 5.98 8.17 18.97
CA MET A 1 6.60 7.08 18.18
C MET A 1 5.71 6.83 16.97
N GLY A 2 5.97 7.56 15.88
CA GLY A 2 5.09 7.59 14.72
C GLY A 2 5.05 6.23 14.01
N ARG A 3 3.86 5.66 13.84
CA ARG A 3 3.68 4.46 13.02
C ARG A 3 3.99 4.86 11.59
N LYS A 4 5.15 4.48 11.05
CA LYS A 4 5.46 4.63 9.63
C LYS A 4 4.46 3.77 8.84
N VAL A 5 3.33 4.35 8.45
CA VAL A 5 2.51 3.79 7.38
C VAL A 5 3.07 4.38 6.10
N ASP A 6 3.95 3.64 5.44
CA ASP A 6 4.53 4.07 4.17
C ASP A 6 3.46 4.00 3.07
N ILE A 7 2.52 4.94 3.10
CA ILE A 7 1.53 5.17 2.05
C ILE A 7 2.16 5.99 0.93
N THR A 8 3.29 5.52 0.40
CA THR A 8 3.74 5.96 -0.90
C THR A 8 2.78 5.34 -1.91
N LEU A 9 2.11 6.19 -2.69
CA LEU A 9 1.05 5.90 -3.69
C LEU A 9 1.37 4.78 -4.70
N TYR A 10 2.54 4.15 -4.60
CA TYR A 10 3.01 3.13 -5.53
C TYR A 10 3.79 1.97 -4.88
N ARG A 11 3.91 1.82 -3.54
CA ARG A 11 4.80 0.76 -2.99
C ARG A 11 4.38 0.13 -1.66
N GLY A 12 3.17 0.40 -1.16
CA GLY A 12 2.69 -0.18 0.09
C GLY A 12 2.30 -1.66 -0.05
N PRO A 13 2.34 -2.47 1.03
CA PRO A 13 1.93 -3.89 1.02
C PRO A 13 0.50 -4.11 0.49
N ILE A 14 -0.39 -3.14 0.70
CA ILE A 14 -1.78 -3.20 0.23
C ILE A 14 -1.90 -3.25 -1.31
N ALA A 15 -0.92 -2.72 -2.04
CA ALA A 15 -0.94 -2.74 -3.51
C ALA A 15 -0.64 -4.12 -4.10
N LEU A 16 -0.21 -5.07 -3.27
CA LEU A 16 0.18 -6.43 -3.65
C LEU A 16 -0.90 -7.48 -3.31
N VAL A 17 -2.00 -7.05 -2.68
CA VAL A 17 -3.13 -7.92 -2.34
C VAL A 17 -3.89 -8.32 -3.61
N LYS A 18 -4.30 -9.58 -3.69
CA LYS A 18 -5.12 -10.15 -4.77
C LYS A 18 -6.41 -10.73 -4.20
N ASP A 19 -7.42 -10.88 -5.05
CA ASP A 19 -8.67 -11.53 -4.66
C ASP A 19 -8.41 -12.96 -4.20
N GLY A 20 -8.95 -13.32 -3.02
CA GLY A 20 -8.72 -14.61 -2.37
C GLY A 20 -7.68 -14.58 -1.25
N ASP A 21 -6.97 -13.46 -1.03
CA ASP A 21 -6.10 -13.32 0.15
C ASP A 21 -6.93 -13.12 1.43
N THR A 22 -6.52 -13.77 2.52
CA THR A 22 -7.16 -13.66 3.84
C THR A 22 -6.49 -12.57 4.66
N ILE A 23 -7.24 -11.56 5.07
CA ILE A 23 -6.76 -10.44 5.86
C ILE A 23 -7.29 -10.56 7.30
N HIS A 24 -6.36 -10.60 8.25
CA HIS A 24 -6.65 -10.53 9.68
C HIS A 24 -6.61 -9.07 10.15
N ILE A 25 -7.74 -8.58 10.66
CA ILE A 25 -7.87 -7.23 11.21
C ILE A 25 -8.01 -7.35 12.72
N ASN A 26 -7.01 -6.86 13.46
CA ASN A 26 -7.05 -6.81 14.90
C ASN A 26 -7.29 -5.37 15.38
N ILE A 27 -8.47 -5.11 15.94
CA ILE A 27 -8.90 -3.78 16.38
C ILE A 27 -8.16 -3.36 17.65
N GLU A 28 -7.98 -4.28 18.60
CA GLU A 28 -7.33 -3.99 19.89
C GLU A 28 -5.85 -3.60 19.69
N HIS A 29 -5.14 -4.37 18.88
CA HIS A 29 -3.73 -4.10 18.54
C HIS A 29 -3.57 -3.09 17.39
N ARG A 30 -4.67 -2.65 16.77
CA ARG A 30 -4.72 -1.74 15.62
C ARG A 30 -3.77 -2.20 14.50
N SER A 31 -3.80 -3.48 14.18
CA SER A 31 -2.96 -4.13 13.16
C SER A 31 -3.81 -4.79 12.08
N ILE A 32 -3.26 -4.81 10.87
CA ILE A 32 -3.87 -5.45 9.70
C ILE A 32 -2.76 -6.30 9.07
N ASN A 33 -2.96 -7.61 9.06
CA ASN A 33 -1.99 -8.58 8.55
C ASN A 33 -2.63 -9.44 7.47
N ILE A 34 -1.84 -9.85 6.49
CA ILE A 34 -2.26 -10.89 5.54
C ILE A 34 -1.85 -12.22 6.20
N ILE A 35 -2.81 -13.13 6.37
CA ILE A 35 -2.61 -14.44 7.02
C ILE A 35 -2.88 -15.62 6.09
N GLY A 36 -3.41 -15.36 4.89
CA GLY A 36 -3.66 -16.38 3.90
C GLY A 36 -3.62 -15.86 2.48
N ILE A 37 -3.35 -16.77 1.54
CA ILE A 37 -3.26 -16.50 0.11
C ILE A 37 -4.17 -17.52 -0.59
N ASN A 38 -5.05 -17.05 -1.48
CA ASN A 38 -6.01 -17.89 -2.21
C ASN A 38 -6.87 -18.83 -1.31
N GLY A 39 -7.25 -18.37 -0.11
CA GLY A 39 -8.07 -19.13 0.82
C GLY A 39 -7.32 -20.14 1.69
N GLU A 40 -6.00 -20.25 1.56
CA GLU A 40 -5.16 -21.07 2.44
C GLU A 40 -4.41 -20.20 3.46
N GLU A 41 -4.49 -20.55 4.73
CA GLU A 41 -3.64 -19.95 5.77
C GLU A 41 -2.19 -20.35 5.53
N LYS A 42 -1.30 -19.36 5.51
CA LYS A 42 0.13 -19.53 5.28
C LYS A 42 0.93 -18.92 6.41
N SER A 43 2.15 -19.41 6.58
CA SER A 43 3.08 -18.83 7.54
C SER A 43 3.47 -17.40 7.13
N LEU A 44 3.85 -16.59 8.12
CA LEU A 44 4.31 -15.21 7.88
C LEU A 44 5.50 -15.13 6.92
N GLU A 45 6.38 -16.13 6.94
CA GLU A 45 7.56 -16.22 6.06
C GLU A 45 7.14 -16.45 4.60
N GLU A 46 6.27 -17.43 4.35
CA GLU A 46 5.74 -17.68 3.01
C GLU A 46 4.99 -16.48 2.44
N ILE A 47 4.19 -15.79 3.28
CA ILE A 47 3.47 -14.59 2.86
C ILE A 47 4.47 -13.49 2.49
N GLN A 48 5.54 -13.33 3.26
CA GLN A 48 6.57 -12.34 2.96
C GLN A 48 7.28 -12.64 1.64
N ASP A 49 7.56 -13.91 1.34
CA ASP A 49 8.16 -14.33 0.08
C ASP A 49 7.21 -14.10 -1.11
N ILE A 50 5.95 -14.49 -0.99
CA ILE A 50 4.92 -14.25 -2.02
C ILE A 50 4.74 -12.75 -2.27
N LEU A 51 4.69 -11.93 -1.22
CA LEU A 51 4.61 -10.47 -1.35
C LEU A 51 5.86 -9.91 -2.03
N ASN A 52 7.05 -10.43 -1.73
CA ASN A 52 8.29 -10.02 -2.39
C ASN A 52 8.29 -10.39 -3.88
N GLU A 53 7.77 -11.56 -4.25
CA GLU A 53 7.58 -11.95 -5.66
C GLU A 53 6.59 -11.04 -6.38
N ARG A 54 5.40 -10.83 -5.80
CA ARG A 54 4.39 -9.92 -6.34
C ARG A 54 4.93 -8.51 -6.51
N LYS A 55 5.80 -8.05 -5.59
CA LYS A 55 6.45 -6.74 -5.66
C LYS A 55 7.40 -6.61 -6.85
N LYS A 56 8.03 -7.69 -7.30
CA LYS A 56 8.89 -7.69 -8.51
C LYS A 56 8.07 -7.50 -9.79
N GLU A 57 6.90 -8.13 -9.85
CA GLU A 57 5.99 -8.05 -11.00
C GLU A 57 5.12 -6.78 -11.02
N TRP A 58 5.00 -6.13 -9.87
CA TRP A 58 4.12 -4.99 -9.70
C TRP A 58 4.57 -3.79 -10.56
N LYS A 59 3.66 -3.29 -11.40
CA LYS A 59 3.87 -2.11 -12.23
C LYS A 59 2.93 -0.98 -11.78
N PRO A 60 3.45 0.23 -11.54
CA PRO A 60 2.61 1.37 -11.17
C PRO A 60 1.63 1.69 -12.29
N LYS A 61 0.34 1.84 -11.93
CA LYS A 61 -0.66 2.33 -12.88
C LYS A 61 -0.34 3.78 -13.23
N PRO A 62 -0.47 4.18 -14.50
CA PRO A 62 -0.26 5.58 -14.86
C PRO A 62 -1.28 6.48 -14.15
N PRO A 63 -0.88 7.69 -13.73
CA PRO A 63 -1.78 8.63 -13.10
C PRO A 63 -2.94 8.98 -14.03
N LYS A 64 -4.17 8.94 -13.51
CA LYS A 64 -5.39 9.25 -14.29
C LYS A 64 -5.43 10.69 -14.80
N TYR A 65 -4.80 11.61 -14.07
CA TYR A 65 -4.75 13.03 -14.40
C TYR A 65 -3.29 13.46 -14.52
N THR A 66 -2.91 13.93 -15.71
CA THR A 66 -1.54 14.37 -16.03
C THR A 66 -1.43 15.87 -16.27
N LYS A 67 -2.56 16.59 -16.35
CA LYS A 67 -2.60 18.03 -16.66
C LYS A 67 -3.53 18.78 -15.70
N GLY A 68 -3.31 20.09 -15.58
CA GLY A 68 -4.12 20.99 -14.75
C GLY A 68 -3.85 20.86 -13.25
N VAL A 69 -4.72 21.48 -12.45
CA VAL A 69 -4.59 21.58 -10.99
C VAL A 69 -4.56 20.19 -10.32
N LEU A 70 -5.31 19.22 -10.83
CA LEU A 70 -5.32 17.85 -10.32
C LEU A 70 -4.03 17.08 -10.66
N GLY A 71 -3.42 17.33 -11.82
CA GLY A 71 -2.10 16.79 -12.15
C GLY A 71 -1.03 17.34 -11.21
N MET A 72 -1.06 18.64 -10.95
CA MET A 72 -0.15 19.30 -10.00
C MET A 72 -0.25 18.69 -8.59
N TYR A 73 -1.48 18.52 -8.07
CA TYR A 73 -1.70 17.89 -6.79
C TYR A 73 -1.21 16.43 -6.76
N THR A 74 -1.49 15.66 -7.81
CA THR A 74 -1.05 14.25 -7.90
C THR A 74 0.47 14.11 -7.83
N SER A 75 1.21 15.09 -8.36
CA SER A 75 2.68 15.08 -8.34
C SER A 75 3.31 15.68 -7.08
N MET A 76 2.63 16.61 -6.40
CA MET A 76 3.21 17.40 -5.30
C MET A 76 2.61 17.09 -3.93
N ALA A 77 1.52 16.30 -3.86
CA ALA A 77 0.90 15.96 -2.60
C ALA A 77 1.84 15.12 -1.72
N SER A 78 1.97 15.56 -0.48
CA SER A 78 2.60 14.76 0.57
C SER A 78 1.76 13.54 0.92
N SER A 79 2.34 12.59 1.68
CA SER A 79 1.59 11.41 2.12
C SER A 79 0.36 11.82 2.93
N GLY A 80 -0.74 11.08 2.81
CA GLY A 80 -1.95 11.27 3.64
C GLY A 80 -1.67 11.24 5.15
N MET A 81 -0.58 10.59 5.58
CA MET A 81 -0.08 10.62 6.96
C MET A 81 0.41 12.02 7.38
N LYS A 82 0.96 12.79 6.44
CA LYS A 82 1.36 14.19 6.62
C LYS A 82 0.21 15.17 6.33
N GLY A 83 -1.01 14.67 6.11
CA GLY A 83 -2.19 15.49 5.83
C GLY A 83 -2.43 15.83 4.36
N GLY A 84 -1.65 15.26 3.42
CA GLY A 84 -1.88 15.48 1.99
C GLY A 84 -1.63 16.92 1.53
N VAL A 85 -0.87 17.70 2.29
CA VAL A 85 -0.53 19.07 1.94
C VAL A 85 0.36 19.12 0.70
N ILE A 86 0.20 20.18 -0.10
CA ILE A 86 1.13 20.52 -1.19
C ILE A 86 2.30 21.26 -0.55
N GLU A 87 3.48 20.63 -0.54
CA GLU A 87 4.71 21.30 -0.09
C GLU A 87 5.25 22.13 -1.27
N ILE A 88 5.01 23.44 -1.23
CA ILE A 88 5.67 24.41 -2.11
C ILE A 88 6.96 24.83 -1.41
N ARG A 89 8.10 24.51 -2.01
CA ARG A 89 9.43 24.88 -1.51
C ARG A 89 9.74 26.34 -1.78
#